data_AF-A0A7S7G0S2-F1
#
_entry.id   AF-A0A7S7G0S2-F1
#
_cell.length_a   1.000
_cell.length_b   1.000
_cell.length_c   1.000
_cell.angle_alpha   90.00
_cell.angle_beta   90.00
_cell.angle_gamma   90.00
#
_symmetry.space_group_name_H-M   'P 1'
#
loop_
_entity.id
_entity.type
_entity.pdbx_description
1 polymer ?
#
loop_
_entity_poly.entity_id
_entity_poly.type
_entity_poly.pdbx_seq_one_letter_code
_entity_poly.pdbx_strand_id
1 'polypeptide(L)'
;MGENCVFRAGTIQTVAKQNAYGYIKSFMEEKQIIIRDNERDRRVIMIEGVKRSTGQHPGGIVIIPSGLSIYDVTPIQFPANDVSSEWKTTHFDYHALEKNLFKLDILGHDDPTLIKFLMDDVLKNPSEFPFSRFQDIPVDDNLVYEIFANKEECKTSQAIPEFGTPFVRNMLNEIYLKEKNLIFLL
;
A
#
# COMPACT_ATOMS: atom_id res chain seq x y z
N MET A 1 -1.73 -23.73 -13.32
CA MET A 1 -0.89 -22.94 -14.24
C MET A 1 0.54 -23.39 -14.00
N GLY A 2 1.30 -23.74 -15.05
CA GLY A 2 2.69 -24.23 -14.86
C GLY A 2 3.64 -23.10 -14.44
N GLU A 3 4.80 -23.44 -13.88
CA GLU A 3 5.82 -22.48 -13.41
C GLU A 3 6.26 -21.46 -14.49
N ASN A 4 6.14 -21.81 -15.76
CA ASN A 4 6.51 -20.94 -16.88
C ASN A 4 5.37 -19.98 -17.34
N CYS A 5 4.23 -19.99 -16.67
CA CYS A 5 3.05 -19.20 -17.06
C CYS A 5 2.73 -18.07 -16.09
N VAL A 6 3.46 -17.96 -14.99
CA VAL A 6 3.16 -17.03 -13.90
C VAL A 6 4.45 -16.35 -13.45
N PHE A 7 4.45 -15.02 -13.45
CA PHE A 7 5.62 -14.21 -13.08
C PHE A 7 5.18 -13.08 -12.16
N ARG A 8 6.07 -12.63 -11.27
CA ARG A 8 5.77 -11.42 -10.50
C ARG A 8 6.01 -10.19 -11.38
N ALA A 9 5.16 -9.18 -11.30
CA ALA A 9 5.40 -7.93 -12.01
C ALA A 9 6.68 -7.28 -11.46
N GLY A 10 7.59 -6.90 -12.34
CA GLY A 10 8.80 -6.15 -11.99
C GLY A 10 8.52 -4.68 -11.74
N THR A 11 9.38 -4.05 -10.96
CA THR A 11 9.38 -2.59 -10.77
C THR A 11 10.76 -2.02 -11.03
N ILE A 12 10.83 -0.81 -11.59
CA ILE A 12 12.07 -0.06 -11.78
C ILE A 12 12.11 1.02 -10.70
N GLN A 13 13.08 0.91 -9.80
CA GLN A 13 13.29 1.93 -8.77
C GLN A 13 14.20 3.01 -9.32
N THR A 14 13.73 4.25 -9.27
CA THR A 14 14.47 5.43 -9.70
C THR A 14 14.95 6.24 -8.52
N VAL A 15 15.90 7.15 -8.76
CA VAL A 15 16.34 8.10 -7.75
C VAL A 15 15.25 9.16 -7.53
N ALA A 16 14.57 9.09 -6.39
CA ALA A 16 13.64 10.15 -5.96
C ALA A 16 14.40 11.43 -5.55
N LYS A 17 13.75 12.60 -5.66
CA LYS A 17 14.32 13.91 -5.35
C LYS A 17 15.08 13.99 -4.03
N GLN A 18 14.56 13.41 -2.96
CA GLN A 18 15.16 13.42 -1.62
C GLN A 18 16.45 12.59 -1.58
N ASN A 19 16.48 11.45 -2.28
CA ASN A 19 17.69 10.64 -2.42
C ASN A 19 18.73 11.36 -3.29
N ALA A 20 18.30 11.98 -4.39
CA ALA A 20 19.16 12.81 -5.23
C ALA A 20 19.83 13.94 -4.43
N TYR A 21 19.05 14.64 -3.59
CA TYR A 21 19.58 15.65 -2.68
C TYR A 21 20.63 15.09 -1.72
N GLY A 22 20.35 13.93 -1.12
CA GLY A 22 21.31 13.20 -0.29
C GLY A 22 22.63 12.90 -1.03
N TYR A 23 22.55 12.36 -2.26
CA TYR A 23 23.73 12.04 -3.07
C TYR A 23 24.57 13.27 -3.41
N ILE A 24 23.94 14.36 -3.86
CA ILE A 24 24.67 15.59 -4.18
C ILE A 24 25.33 16.17 -2.93
N LYS A 25 24.63 16.18 -1.79
CA LYS A 25 25.19 16.68 -0.53
C LYS A 25 26.40 15.86 -0.09
N SER A 26 26.29 14.53 -0.05
CA SER A 26 27.41 13.65 0.31
C SER A 26 28.60 13.81 -0.64
N PHE A 27 28.36 13.94 -1.95
CA PHE A 27 29.41 14.19 -2.92
C PHE A 27 30.13 15.53 -2.70
N MET A 28 29.38 16.59 -2.41
CA MET A 28 29.95 17.91 -2.11
C MET A 28 30.82 17.89 -0.85
N GLU A 29 30.37 17.21 0.19
CA GLU A 29 31.12 17.03 1.44
C GLU A 29 32.42 16.25 1.21
N GLU A 30 32.36 15.12 0.50
CA GLU A 30 33.52 14.28 0.19
C GLU A 30 34.56 15.04 -0.66
N LYS A 31 34.10 15.80 -1.65
CA LYS A 31 34.98 16.56 -2.56
C LYS A 31 35.32 17.96 -2.08
N GLN A 32 34.83 18.38 -0.91
CA GLN A 32 34.99 19.74 -0.37
C GLN A 32 34.57 20.85 -1.36
N ILE A 33 33.51 20.58 -2.14
CA ILE A 33 32.99 21.52 -3.14
C ILE A 33 31.91 22.37 -2.51
N ILE A 34 32.08 23.69 -2.56
CA ILE A 34 31.07 24.65 -2.13
C ILE A 34 30.37 25.20 -3.38
N ILE A 35 29.09 24.89 -3.54
CA ILE A 35 28.23 25.44 -4.58
C ILE A 35 26.99 26.11 -3.96
N ARG A 36 26.40 27.03 -4.71
CA ARG A 36 25.16 27.71 -4.32
C ARG A 36 23.98 26.75 -4.36
N ASP A 37 22.96 27.03 -3.56
CA ASP A 37 21.76 26.21 -3.46
C ASP A 37 21.07 25.98 -4.82
N ASN A 38 21.05 27.00 -5.69
CA ASN A 38 20.46 26.89 -7.02
C ASN A 38 21.19 25.88 -7.93
N GLU A 39 22.53 25.83 -7.88
CA GLU A 39 23.31 24.86 -8.65
C GLU A 39 23.16 23.45 -8.07
N ARG A 40 23.04 23.34 -6.74
CA ARG A 40 22.71 22.07 -6.09
C ARG A 40 21.36 21.56 -6.58
N ASP A 41 20.33 22.41 -6.54
CA ASP A 41 18.98 22.03 -6.96
C ASP A 41 18.92 21.67 -8.44
N ARG A 42 19.67 22.40 -9.29
CA ARG A 42 19.84 22.05 -10.72
C ARG A 42 20.42 20.65 -10.90
N ARG A 43 21.44 20.28 -10.11
CA ARG A 43 22.05 18.94 -10.16
C ARG A 43 21.14 17.84 -9.62
N VAL A 44 20.36 18.13 -8.58
CA VAL A 44 19.36 17.21 -8.03
C VAL A 44 18.35 16.83 -9.12
N ILE A 45 17.85 17.81 -9.87
CA ILE A 45 16.92 17.57 -10.99
C ILE A 45 17.56 16.70 -12.08
N MET A 46 18.86 16.88 -12.36
CA MET A 46 19.54 16.09 -13.42
C MET A 46 19.68 14.60 -13.10
N ILE A 47 19.74 14.22 -11.82
CA ILE A 47 19.91 12.82 -11.41
C ILE A 47 18.61 12.18 -10.92
N GLU A 48 17.58 12.99 -10.66
CA GLU A 48 16.24 12.51 -10.36
C GLU A 48 15.70 11.66 -11.52
N GLY A 49 15.05 10.54 -11.20
CA GLY A 49 14.48 9.63 -12.20
C GLY A 49 15.47 8.63 -12.81
N VAL A 50 16.79 8.78 -12.58
CA VAL A 50 17.78 7.79 -13.03
C VAL A 50 17.49 6.44 -12.38
N LYS A 51 17.56 5.35 -13.17
CA LYS A 51 17.40 3.98 -12.65
C LYS A 51 18.45 3.69 -11.58
N ARG A 52 17.98 3.29 -10.40
CA ARG A 52 18.81 2.90 -9.25
C ARG A 52 18.83 1.39 -9.03
N SER A 53 17.68 0.74 -9.10
CA SER A 53 17.55 -0.70 -8.84
C SER A 53 16.32 -1.28 -9.55
N THR A 54 16.11 -2.59 -9.40
CA THR A 54 14.89 -3.29 -9.80
C THR A 54 14.28 -3.98 -8.60
N GLY A 55 12.97 -4.14 -8.59
CA GLY A 55 12.24 -4.73 -7.48
C GLY A 55 11.05 -5.55 -7.94
N GLN A 56 10.17 -5.83 -6.97
CA GLN A 56 8.95 -6.60 -7.16
C GLN A 56 7.75 -5.68 -6.96
N HIS A 57 6.70 -5.88 -7.74
CA HIS A 57 5.39 -5.30 -7.46
C HIS A 57 4.84 -5.95 -6.18
N PRO A 58 4.25 -5.17 -5.25
CA PRO A 58 3.81 -5.67 -3.95
C PRO A 58 2.91 -6.91 -4.04
N GLY A 59 1.94 -6.92 -4.96
CA GLY A 59 1.02 -8.05 -5.16
C GLY A 59 0.79 -8.48 -6.60
N GLY A 60 1.55 -7.91 -7.55
CA GLY A 60 1.19 -8.03 -8.96
C GLY A 60 1.70 -9.34 -9.54
N ILE A 61 0.80 -10.23 -9.92
CA ILE A 61 1.13 -11.49 -10.58
C ILE A 61 0.63 -11.43 -12.02
N VAL A 62 1.56 -11.59 -12.96
CA VAL A 62 1.31 -11.59 -14.39
C VAL A 62 1.09 -13.01 -14.87
N ILE A 63 0.01 -13.23 -15.62
CA ILE A 63 -0.39 -14.55 -16.12
C ILE A 63 -0.25 -14.58 -17.64
N ILE A 64 0.48 -15.56 -18.15
CA ILE A 64 0.70 -15.78 -19.57
C ILE A 64 -0.34 -16.78 -20.10
N PRO A 65 -1.11 -16.42 -21.15
CA PRO A 65 -2.04 -17.33 -21.79
C PRO A 65 -1.34 -18.61 -22.28
N SER A 66 -2.08 -19.71 -22.30
CA SER A 66 -1.57 -20.98 -22.82
C SER A 66 -1.18 -20.86 -24.30
N GLY A 67 0.00 -21.38 -24.66
CA GLY A 67 0.52 -21.33 -26.03
C GLY A 67 1.34 -20.09 -26.36
N LEU A 68 1.46 -19.13 -25.44
CA LEU A 68 2.37 -17.98 -25.57
C LEU A 68 3.55 -18.09 -24.61
N SER A 69 4.66 -17.49 -25.01
CA SER A 69 5.86 -17.38 -24.19
C SER A 69 5.91 -16.01 -23.52
N ILE A 70 6.41 -15.93 -22.29
CA ILE A 70 6.69 -14.63 -21.65
C ILE A 70 7.61 -13.76 -22.51
N TYR A 71 8.54 -14.39 -23.24
CA TYR A 71 9.51 -13.72 -24.10
C TYR A 71 8.89 -13.07 -25.34
N ASP A 72 7.64 -13.40 -25.68
CA ASP A 72 6.89 -12.71 -26.73
C ASP A 72 6.47 -11.30 -26.30
N VAL A 73 6.51 -11.02 -24.99
CA VAL A 73 6.05 -9.76 -24.40
C VAL A 73 7.16 -9.01 -23.68
N THR A 74 7.93 -9.70 -22.83
CA THR A 74 8.97 -9.05 -22.01
C THR A 74 10.08 -10.04 -21.64
N PRO A 75 11.34 -9.58 -21.57
CA PRO A 75 12.38 -10.35 -20.89
C PRO A 75 12.01 -10.58 -19.42
N ILE A 76 12.66 -11.56 -18.79
CA ILE A 76 12.53 -11.82 -17.36
C ILE A 76 13.87 -11.65 -16.66
N GLN A 77 13.84 -11.39 -15.37
CA GLN A 77 15.02 -11.26 -14.53
C GLN A 77 14.71 -11.69 -13.09
N PHE A 78 15.73 -11.66 -12.25
CA PHE A 78 15.52 -11.68 -10.80
C PHE A 78 15.40 -10.26 -10.24
N PRO A 79 14.53 -10.05 -9.25
CA PRO A 79 14.43 -8.76 -8.58
C PRO A 79 15.74 -8.45 -7.86
N ALA A 80 16.24 -7.22 -7.99
CA ALA A 80 17.53 -6.79 -7.45
C ALA A 80 18.73 -7.70 -7.84
N ASN A 81 18.61 -8.48 -8.92
CA ASN A 81 19.57 -9.51 -9.36
C ASN A 81 19.81 -10.62 -8.31
N ASP A 82 18.88 -10.85 -7.39
CA ASP A 82 19.00 -11.92 -6.40
C ASP A 82 18.60 -13.28 -7.01
N VAL A 83 19.61 -14.08 -7.38
CA VAL A 83 19.42 -15.43 -7.96
C VAL A 83 18.84 -16.46 -6.99
N SER A 84 18.79 -16.13 -5.69
CA SER A 84 18.14 -16.98 -4.68
C SER A 84 16.64 -16.70 -4.54
N SER A 85 16.12 -15.67 -5.22
CA SER A 85 14.71 -15.32 -5.15
C SER A 85 13.81 -16.42 -5.72
N GLU A 86 12.75 -16.77 -4.99
CA GLU A 86 11.75 -17.75 -5.42
C GLU A 86 11.03 -17.33 -6.72
N TRP A 87 10.92 -16.02 -6.97
CA TRP A 87 10.15 -15.47 -8.07
C TRP A 87 11.02 -14.75 -9.09
N LYS A 88 10.80 -15.06 -10.37
CA LYS A 88 11.27 -14.22 -11.48
C LYS A 88 10.30 -13.07 -11.71
N THR A 89 10.84 -11.92 -12.10
CA THR A 89 10.07 -10.73 -12.44
C THR A 89 10.09 -10.41 -13.93
N THR A 90 9.05 -9.74 -14.41
CA THR A 90 9.09 -9.07 -15.72
C THR A 90 10.18 -8.00 -15.74
N HIS A 91 10.90 -7.87 -16.86
CA HIS A 91 11.93 -6.85 -16.99
C HIS A 91 11.33 -5.46 -17.17
N PHE A 92 10.24 -5.37 -17.93
CA PHE A 92 9.43 -4.16 -18.01
C PHE A 92 8.54 -4.03 -16.78
N ASP A 93 8.32 -2.78 -16.36
CA ASP A 93 7.28 -2.49 -15.40
C ASP A 93 5.92 -2.88 -15.96
N TYR A 94 4.95 -3.12 -15.06
CA TYR A 94 3.63 -3.54 -15.48
C TYR A 94 2.87 -2.45 -16.26
N HIS A 95 3.12 -1.16 -16.03
CA HIS A 95 2.44 -0.08 -16.75
C HIS A 95 2.73 -0.16 -18.26
N ALA A 96 3.93 -0.59 -18.65
CA ALA A 96 4.27 -0.87 -20.04
C ALA A 96 3.52 -2.08 -20.63
N LEU A 97 2.96 -2.96 -19.79
CA LEU A 97 2.35 -4.23 -20.16
C LEU A 97 0.83 -4.31 -19.90
N GLU A 98 0.23 -3.30 -19.27
CA GLU A 98 -1.17 -3.26 -18.83
C GLU A 98 -2.19 -3.62 -19.92
N LYS A 99 -1.90 -3.27 -21.17
CA LYS A 99 -2.80 -3.53 -22.32
C LYS A 99 -2.65 -4.93 -22.90
N ASN A 100 -1.55 -5.62 -22.58
CA ASN A 100 -1.12 -6.85 -23.26
C ASN A 100 -1.23 -8.08 -22.36
N LEU A 101 -1.13 -7.91 -21.03
CA LEU A 101 -1.10 -9.00 -20.08
C LEU A 101 -2.09 -8.80 -18.94
N PHE A 102 -2.76 -9.89 -18.60
CA PHE A 102 -3.63 -9.94 -17.44
C PHE A 102 -2.80 -10.00 -16.15
N LYS A 103 -3.19 -9.21 -15.15
CA LYS A 103 -2.61 -9.22 -13.81
C LYS A 103 -3.65 -9.58 -12.77
N LEU A 104 -3.23 -10.44 -11.83
CA LEU A 104 -3.91 -10.69 -10.58
C LEU A 104 -3.18 -9.93 -9.47
N ASP A 105 -3.86 -9.02 -8.78
CA ASP A 105 -3.29 -8.35 -7.61
C ASP A 105 -3.61 -9.15 -6.34
N ILE A 106 -2.60 -9.87 -5.84
CA ILE A 106 -2.61 -10.54 -4.53
C ILE A 106 -1.91 -9.60 -3.52
N LEU A 107 -2.67 -8.68 -2.95
CA LEU A 107 -2.17 -7.72 -1.98
C LEU A 107 -2.18 -8.29 -0.57
N GLY A 108 -1.16 -7.97 0.22
CA GLY A 108 -1.18 -8.16 1.66
C GLY A 108 -1.96 -7.04 2.33
N HIS A 109 -2.80 -7.39 3.32
CA HIS A 109 -3.56 -6.44 4.12
C HIS A 109 -3.71 -6.97 5.55
N ASP A 110 -3.75 -6.08 6.53
CA ASP A 110 -3.85 -6.46 7.95
C ASP A 110 -5.30 -6.76 8.36
N ASP A 111 -6.29 -6.06 7.82
CA ASP A 111 -7.72 -6.27 8.14
C ASP A 111 -8.20 -7.72 8.06
N PRO A 112 -7.90 -8.54 7.02
CA PRO A 112 -8.28 -9.95 7.02
C PRO A 112 -7.70 -10.73 8.21
N THR A 113 -6.49 -10.35 8.65
CA THR A 113 -5.83 -10.96 9.82
C THR A 113 -6.52 -10.55 11.12
N LEU A 114 -6.87 -9.26 11.26
CA LEU A 114 -7.61 -8.74 12.40
C LEU A 114 -8.98 -9.40 12.53
N ILE A 115 -9.74 -9.46 11.43
CA ILE A 115 -11.06 -10.11 11.39
C ILE A 115 -10.92 -11.59 11.75
N LYS A 116 -9.93 -12.29 11.20
CA LYS A 116 -9.66 -13.68 11.56
C LYS A 116 -9.40 -13.83 13.06
N PHE A 117 -8.55 -13.00 13.64
CA PHE A 117 -8.23 -13.04 15.06
C PHE A 117 -9.48 -12.88 15.94
N LEU A 118 -10.36 -11.94 15.60
CA LEU A 118 -11.64 -11.74 16.31
C LEU A 118 -12.59 -12.93 16.12
N MET A 119 -12.69 -13.46 14.89
CA MET A 119 -13.53 -14.63 14.61
C MET A 119 -13.00 -15.90 15.29
N ASP A 120 -11.69 -16.04 15.48
CA ASP A 120 -11.11 -17.17 16.23
C ASP A 120 -11.56 -17.18 17.69
N ASP A 121 -11.88 -16.02 18.27
CA ASP A 121 -12.46 -15.91 19.63
C ASP A 121 -13.96 -16.23 19.64
N VAL A 122 -14.70 -15.72 18.66
CA VAL A 122 -16.13 -16.05 18.44
C VAL A 122 -16.33 -17.56 18.29
N LEU A 123 -15.44 -18.23 17.56
CA LEU A 123 -15.48 -19.68 17.37
C LEU A 123 -15.14 -20.47 18.65
N LYS A 124 -14.34 -19.90 19.56
CA LYS A 124 -14.04 -20.51 20.87
C LYS A 124 -15.18 -20.35 21.86
N ASN A 125 -15.89 -19.22 21.80
CA ASN A 125 -16.94 -18.84 22.75
C ASN A 125 -18.31 -18.62 22.08
N PRO A 126 -18.89 -19.63 21.38
CA PRO A 126 -20.07 -19.43 20.53
C PRO A 126 -21.34 -19.01 21.29
N SER A 127 -21.41 -19.21 22.61
CA SER A 127 -22.54 -18.77 23.43
C SER A 127 -22.52 -17.27 23.77
N GLU A 128 -21.39 -16.59 23.59
CA GLU A 128 -21.23 -15.18 23.94
C GLU A 128 -21.57 -14.23 22.78
N PHE A 129 -21.63 -14.76 21.55
CA PHE A 129 -21.82 -13.97 20.34
C PHE A 129 -23.07 -14.40 19.57
N PRO A 130 -23.82 -13.46 18.97
CA PRO A 130 -25.03 -13.78 18.21
C PRO A 130 -24.76 -14.26 16.77
N PHE A 131 -23.49 -14.42 16.38
CA PHE A 131 -23.06 -14.81 15.03
C PHE A 131 -21.94 -15.84 15.07
N SER A 132 -21.77 -16.59 13.98
CA SER A 132 -20.72 -17.61 13.82
C SER A 132 -19.88 -17.44 12.55
N ARG A 133 -20.29 -16.54 11.66
CA ARG A 133 -19.55 -16.19 10.43
C ARG A 133 -19.38 -14.68 10.36
N PHE A 134 -18.29 -14.23 9.75
CA PHE A 134 -17.99 -12.81 9.64
C PHE A 134 -19.04 -12.05 8.80
N GLN A 135 -19.71 -12.72 7.85
CA GLN A 135 -20.77 -12.13 7.04
C GLN A 135 -22.04 -11.83 7.83
N ASP A 136 -22.19 -12.45 9.01
CA ASP A 136 -23.38 -12.29 9.86
C ASP A 136 -23.17 -11.22 10.94
N ILE A 137 -22.00 -10.55 10.97
CA ILE A 137 -21.73 -9.45 11.89
C ILE A 137 -22.67 -8.27 11.54
N PRO A 138 -23.45 -7.75 12.51
CA PRO A 138 -24.29 -6.59 12.29
C PRO A 138 -23.45 -5.38 11.84
N VAL A 139 -23.81 -4.81 10.69
CA VAL A 139 -23.15 -3.60 10.15
C VAL A 139 -23.85 -2.31 10.56
N ASP A 140 -25.09 -2.41 11.06
CA ASP A 140 -25.94 -1.29 11.43
C ASP A 140 -26.45 -1.48 12.87
N ASP A 141 -25.60 -1.12 13.84
CA ASP A 141 -25.87 -1.28 15.27
C ASP A 141 -25.77 0.09 15.97
N ASN A 142 -26.90 0.51 16.55
CA ASN A 142 -27.00 1.78 17.26
C ASN A 142 -26.03 1.88 18.44
N LEU A 143 -25.76 0.77 19.15
CA LEU A 143 -24.80 0.75 20.26
C LEU A 143 -23.38 1.02 19.75
N VAL A 144 -23.04 0.50 18.58
CA VAL A 144 -21.75 0.76 17.92
C VAL A 144 -21.64 2.24 17.52
N TYR A 145 -22.71 2.84 17.00
CA TYR A 145 -22.71 4.27 16.69
C TYR A 145 -22.58 5.17 17.93
N GLU A 146 -23.22 4.81 19.04
CA GLU A 146 -23.10 5.54 20.31
C GLU A 146 -21.66 5.57 20.82
N ILE A 147 -20.91 4.47 20.67
CA ILE A 147 -19.48 4.40 20.99
C ILE A 147 -18.65 5.39 20.16
N PHE A 148 -19.01 5.63 18.89
CA PHE A 148 -18.34 6.64 18.05
C PHE A 148 -18.76 8.07 18.35
N ALA A 149 -20.00 8.28 18.79
CA ALA A 149 -20.55 9.60 19.09
C ALA A 149 -20.10 10.18 20.43
N ASN A 150 -19.56 9.35 21.34
CA ASN A 150 -19.18 9.77 22.68
C ASN A 150 -17.83 10.54 22.71
N LYS A 151 -17.88 11.82 23.09
CA LYS A 151 -16.71 12.73 23.09
C LYS A 151 -15.67 12.42 24.17
N GLU A 152 -16.07 11.85 25.31
CA GLU A 152 -15.13 11.51 26.38
C GLU A 152 -14.22 10.33 25.98
N GLU A 153 -14.69 9.52 25.02
CA GLU A 153 -14.01 8.37 24.46
C GLU A 153 -13.67 8.55 22.96
N CYS A 154 -13.26 9.76 22.53
CA CYS A 154 -12.73 10.02 21.17
C CYS A 154 -11.38 9.30 20.88
N LYS A 155 -11.15 8.16 21.54
CA LYS A 155 -10.15 7.12 21.31
C LYS A 155 -10.74 5.89 20.59
N THR A 156 -12.07 5.79 20.44
CA THR A 156 -12.74 4.58 19.92
C THR A 156 -12.46 4.31 18.44
N SER A 157 -12.26 5.35 17.62
CA SER A 157 -11.91 5.17 16.20
C SER A 157 -10.44 4.77 15.96
N GLN A 158 -9.61 4.76 17.01
CA GLN A 158 -8.16 4.55 16.89
C GLN A 158 -7.79 3.12 16.49
N ALA A 159 -8.62 2.14 16.86
CA ALA A 159 -8.43 0.73 16.52
C ALA A 159 -9.14 0.32 15.22
N ILE A 160 -9.75 1.28 14.52
CA ILE A 160 -10.50 1.02 13.30
C ILE A 160 -9.63 1.40 12.10
N PRO A 161 -9.45 0.46 11.15
CA PRO A 161 -8.70 0.72 9.92
C PRO A 161 -9.16 2.02 9.27
N GLU A 162 -8.21 2.84 8.79
CA GLU A 162 -8.44 4.17 8.19
C GLU A 162 -8.95 5.30 9.14
N PHE A 163 -9.69 4.98 10.21
CA PHE A 163 -10.33 5.98 11.08
C PHE A 163 -9.47 6.48 12.25
N GLY A 164 -8.29 5.89 12.46
CA GLY A 164 -7.39 6.27 13.55
C GLY A 164 -6.53 7.50 13.27
N THR A 165 -6.47 7.98 12.02
CA THR A 165 -5.58 9.08 11.63
C THR A 165 -6.02 10.42 12.24
N PRO A 166 -5.10 11.33 12.61
CA PRO A 166 -5.47 12.66 13.09
C PRO A 166 -6.37 13.43 12.11
N PHE A 167 -6.15 13.24 10.80
CA PHE A 167 -6.97 13.84 9.76
C PHE A 167 -8.42 13.37 9.83
N VAL A 168 -8.67 12.05 9.80
CA VAL A 168 -10.03 11.50 9.82
C VAL A 168 -10.73 11.81 11.16
N ARG A 169 -10.00 11.78 12.27
CA ARG A 169 -10.54 12.13 13.59
C ARG A 169 -10.99 13.59 13.67
N ASN A 170 -10.21 14.52 13.13
CA ASN A 170 -10.61 15.93 13.06
C ASN A 170 -11.84 16.11 12.16
N MET A 171 -11.88 15.41 11.02
CA MET A 171 -13.05 15.42 10.12
C MET A 171 -14.32 14.93 10.83
N LEU A 172 -14.26 13.82 11.57
CA LEU A 172 -15.40 13.30 12.35
C LEU A 172 -15.88 14.30 13.41
N ASN A 173 -14.95 14.95 14.11
CA ASN A 173 -15.28 15.98 15.10
C ASN A 173 -16.01 17.18 14.48
N GLU A 174 -15.59 17.63 13.29
CA GLU A 174 -16.25 18.71 12.57
C GLU A 174 -17.68 18.36 12.13
N ILE A 175 -17.88 17.14 11.60
CA ILE A 175 -19.20 16.65 11.16
C ILE A 175 -20.16 16.61 12.34
N TYR A 176 -19.74 15.99 13.46
CA TYR A 176 -20.56 15.89 14.67
C TYR A 176 -20.99 17.28 15.19
N LEU A 177 -20.09 18.26 15.19
CA LEU A 177 -20.39 19.62 15.62
C LEU A 177 -21.40 20.31 14.70
N LYS A 178 -21.35 20.07 13.39
CA LYS A 178 -22.31 20.62 12.42
C LYS A 178 -23.71 20.04 12.59
N GLU A 179 -23.84 18.73 12.73
CA GLU A 179 -25.15 18.07 12.90
C GLU A 179 -25.83 18.44 14.21
N LYS A 180 -25.07 18.56 15.30
CA LYS A 180 -25.60 19.01 16.59
C LYS A 180 -26.13 20.44 16.54
N ASN A 181 -25.46 21.33 15.79
CA ASN A 181 -25.95 22.69 15.56
C ASN A 181 -27.21 22.72 14.69
N LEU A 182 -27.38 21.76 13.78
CA LEU A 182 -28.58 21.62 12.95
C LEU A 182 -29.80 21.18 13.79
N ILE A 183 -29.61 20.26 14.74
CA ILE A 183 -30.65 19.79 15.65
C ILE A 183 -31.03 20.86 16.69
N PHE A 184 -30.12 21.75 17.07
CA PHE A 184 -30.40 22.83 18.04
C PHE A 184 -31.13 24.05 17.42
N LEU A 185 -31.26 24.09 16.09
CA LEU A 185 -31.96 25.14 15.33
C LEU A 185 -33.39 24.73 14.91
N LEU A 186 -33.81 23.51 15.24
CA LEU A 186 -35.18 22.98 15.11
C LEU A 186 -35.84 22.87 16.49
#